data_AF-A0A072VJN3-F1
#
_entry.id   AF-A0A072VJN3-F1
#
_cell.length_a   1.000
_cell.length_b   1.000
_cell.length_c   1.000
_cell.angle_alpha   90.00
_cell.angle_beta   90.00
_cell.angle_gamma   90.00
#
_symmetry.space_group_name_H-M   'P 1'
#
loop_
_entity.id
_entity.type
_entity.pdbx_description
1 polymer ?
#
loop_
_entity_poly.entity_id
_entity_poly.type
_entity_poly.pdbx_seq_one_letter_code
_entity_poly.pdbx_strand_id
1 'polypeptide(L)'
;MYIVKSAQLRGLRMRPNLNHACKGHLVRKFIKECWRKCGCDMQCGNRVVQRGLSRKLQVFLTQEGKSWGVRTLEYFPKGSFVSEYAGEILTN
;
A
#
# COMPACT_ATOMS: atom_id res chain seq x y z
N MET A 1 -8.24 9.83 -8.30
CA MET A 1 -6.85 9.85 -7.80
C MET A 1 -6.69 8.68 -6.85
N TYR A 2 -5.97 7.62 -7.26
CA TYR A 2 -5.74 6.45 -6.41
C TYR A 2 -4.66 6.78 -5.39
N ILE A 3 -5.04 7.14 -4.16
CA ILE A 3 -4.08 7.29 -3.07
C ILE A 3 -3.77 5.90 -2.55
N VAL A 4 -2.64 5.33 -2.97
CA VAL A 4 -2.10 4.08 -2.45
C VAL A 4 -1.51 4.35 -1.07
N LYS A 5 -2.13 3.87 0.00
CA LYS A 5 -1.45 3.81 1.31
C LYS A 5 -0.52 2.60 1.29
N SER A 6 0.78 2.82 1.12
CA SER A 6 1.78 1.85 1.56
C SER A 6 1.78 1.79 3.08
N ALA A 7 1.70 0.61 3.68
CA ALA A 7 1.79 0.45 5.13
C ALA A 7 3.18 0.88 5.61
N GLN A 8 3.27 2.04 6.26
CA GLN A 8 4.40 2.40 7.11
C GLN A 8 4.00 2.02 8.55
N LEU A 9 4.30 0.79 8.96
CA LEU A 9 3.99 0.31 10.31
C LEU A 9 4.82 1.10 11.34
N ARG A 10 4.20 2.03 12.07
CA ARG A 10 4.77 2.56 13.32
C ARG A 10 4.46 1.56 14.43
N GLY A 11 5.47 1.03 15.11
CA GLY A 11 5.26 0.22 16.33
C GLY A 11 6.21 -0.94 16.60
N LEU A 12 7.08 -1.34 15.67
CA LEU A 12 8.18 -2.26 15.97
C LEU A 12 9.44 -1.44 16.23
N ARG A 13 10.08 -1.65 17.39
CA ARG A 13 11.40 -1.06 17.73
C ARG A 13 12.36 -1.32 16.56
N MET A 14 12.59 -0.30 15.75
CA MET A 14 13.61 -0.32 14.73
C MET A 14 14.96 -0.36 15.43
N ARG A 15 15.68 -1.47 15.29
CA ARG A 15 17.14 -1.38 15.44
C ARG A 15 17.63 -0.40 14.38
N PRO A 16 18.32 0.69 14.74
CA PRO A 16 18.84 1.63 13.76
C PRO A 16 20.03 0.94 13.11
N ASN A 17 19.79 0.23 12.01
CA ASN A 17 20.80 0.11 10.97
C ASN A 17 20.43 1.10 9.86
N LEU A 18 20.47 2.38 10.22
CA LEU A 18 20.63 3.47 9.26
C LEU A 18 22.06 3.36 8.73
N ASN A 19 22.28 2.56 7.70
CA ASN A 19 23.48 2.73 6.88
C ASN A 19 23.34 2.38 5.41
N HIS A 20 22.14 2.07 4.90
CA HIS A 20 21.89 2.14 3.46
C HIS A 20 20.65 3.01 3.20
N ALA A 21 20.88 4.31 2.92
CA ALA A 21 19.95 5.03 2.06
C ALA A 21 19.74 4.18 0.81
N CYS A 22 18.50 3.92 0.40
CA CYS A 22 18.26 3.18 -0.82
C CYS A 22 18.72 4.05 -2.01
N LYS A 23 19.97 3.86 -2.46
CA LYS A 23 20.67 4.71 -3.43
C LYS A 23 20.15 4.61 -4.88
N GLY A 24 18.95 4.06 -5.10
CA GLY A 24 18.46 3.77 -6.46
C GLY A 24 16.95 3.81 -6.65
N HIS A 25 16.16 4.12 -5.63
CA HIS A 25 14.71 4.23 -5.82
C HIS A 25 14.35 5.60 -6.37
N LEU A 26 13.99 5.64 -7.65
CA LEU A 26 13.49 6.82 -8.33
C LEU A 26 12.26 7.36 -7.55
N VAL A 27 12.39 8.53 -6.92
CA VAL A 27 11.26 9.19 -6.26
C VAL A 27 10.37 9.78 -7.35
N ARG A 28 9.24 9.14 -7.62
CA ARG A 28 8.27 9.60 -8.60
C ARG A 28 7.12 10.35 -7.91
N LYS A 29 6.65 11.43 -8.55
CA LYS A 29 5.46 12.18 -8.08
C LYS A 29 4.17 11.33 -8.13
N PHE A 30 4.12 10.33 -9.02
CA PHE A 30 2.99 9.41 -9.16
C PHE A 30 3.47 8.03 -9.64
N ILE A 31 2.65 7.02 -9.38
CA ILE A 31 2.86 5.65 -9.86
C ILE A 31 2.04 5.47 -11.14
N LYS A 32 2.64 4.89 -12.20
CA LYS A 32 1.96 4.57 -13.46
C LYS A 32 2.03 3.07 -13.70
N GLU A 33 0.89 2.41 -13.60
CA GLU A 33 0.77 0.98 -13.90
C GLU A 33 0.67 0.71 -15.40
N CYS A 34 1.03 -0.51 -15.79
CA CYS A 34 0.74 -1.02 -17.11
C CYS A 34 -0.77 -1.09 -17.31
N TRP A 35 -1.24 -0.87 -18.54
CA TRP A 35 -2.66 -0.92 -18.89
C TRP A 35 -2.86 -1.75 -20.15
N ARG A 36 -4.09 -1.83 -20.67
CA ARG A 36 -4.45 -2.73 -21.79
C ARG A 36 -3.54 -2.57 -23.03
N LYS A 37 -3.03 -1.37 -23.32
CA LYS A 37 -2.11 -1.13 -24.46
C LYS A 37 -0.64 -1.51 -24.20
N CYS A 38 -0.30 -2.04 -23.03
CA CYS A 38 1.09 -2.42 -22.71
C CYS A 38 1.51 -3.76 -23.35
N GLY A 39 0.57 -4.57 -23.82
CA GLY A 39 0.85 -5.92 -24.35
C GLY A 39 1.17 -6.99 -23.28
N CYS A 40 1.48 -6.58 -22.04
CA CYS A 40 1.70 -7.50 -20.93
C CYS A 40 0.38 -7.99 -20.29
N ASP A 41 0.44 -9.20 -19.73
CA ASP A 41 -0.66 -9.83 -19.02
C ASP A 41 -0.87 -9.26 -17.59
N MET A 42 -1.78 -9.88 -16.83
CA MET A 42 -2.12 -9.53 -15.45
C MET A 42 -1.05 -9.93 -14.41
N GLN A 43 -0.10 -10.78 -14.77
CA GLN A 43 1.00 -11.17 -13.88
C GLN A 43 2.18 -10.19 -13.93
N CYS A 44 2.15 -9.22 -14.85
CA CYS A 44 3.11 -8.12 -14.92
C CYS A 44 3.38 -7.49 -13.53
N GLY A 45 4.65 -7.38 -13.17
CA GLY A 45 5.08 -6.75 -11.91
C GLY A 45 4.65 -5.29 -11.76
N ASN A 46 4.30 -4.61 -12.86
CA ASN A 46 3.81 -3.22 -12.87
C ASN A 46 2.27 -3.13 -12.96
N ARG A 47 1.53 -4.18 -12.58
CA ARG A 47 0.08 -4.20 -12.36
C ARG A 47 -0.22 -4.67 -10.93
N VAL A 48 0.04 -3.84 -9.93
CA VAL A 48 -0.10 -4.23 -8.51
C VAL A 48 -1.47 -3.83 -7.98
N VAL A 49 -1.84 -2.56 -8.08
CA VAL A 49 -3.12 -2.01 -7.62
C VAL A 49 -4.28 -2.59 -8.42
N GLN A 50 -4.12 -2.75 -9.73
CA GLN A 50 -5.14 -3.36 -10.61
C GLN A 50 -5.53 -4.80 -10.23
N ARG A 51 -4.69 -5.53 -9.49
CA ARG A 51 -5.00 -6.89 -9.02
C ARG A 51 -5.91 -6.90 -7.78
N GLY A 52 -6.17 -5.74 -7.18
CA GLY A 52 -7.04 -5.60 -6.02
C GLY A 52 -6.41 -6.10 -4.71
N LEU A 53 -7.27 -6.27 -3.70
CA LEU A 53 -6.85 -6.71 -2.37
C LEU A 53 -6.41 -8.17 -2.39
N SER A 54 -5.13 -8.42 -2.08
CA SER A 54 -4.53 -9.76 -2.09
C SER A 54 -4.14 -10.29 -0.71
N ARG A 55 -4.33 -9.49 0.36
CA ARG A 55 -3.88 -9.78 1.72
C ARG A 55 -5.04 -9.73 2.71
N LYS A 56 -4.94 -10.52 3.78
CA LYS A 56 -5.99 -10.61 4.80
C LYS A 56 -5.98 -9.39 5.73
N LEU A 57 -6.99 -8.54 5.60
CA LEU A 57 -7.22 -7.38 6.45
C LEU A 57 -8.43 -7.60 7.35
N GLN A 58 -8.40 -6.99 8.54
CA GLN A 58 -9.49 -7.01 9.49
C GLN A 58 -9.82 -5.59 9.94
N VAL A 59 -11.11 -5.26 9.93
CA VAL A 59 -11.68 -4.10 10.60
C VAL A 59 -11.90 -4.46 12.07
N PHE A 60 -11.40 -3.63 13.00
CA PHE A 60 -11.49 -3.90 14.43
C PHE A 60 -11.79 -2.62 15.21
N LEU A 61 -12.46 -2.77 16.36
CA LEU A 61 -12.69 -1.65 17.28
C LEU A 61 -11.42 -1.40 18.10
N THR A 62 -10.98 -0.14 18.18
CA THR A 62 -9.79 0.21 18.97
C THR A 62 -10.12 0.24 20.47
N GLN A 63 -9.20 -0.28 21.30
CA GLN A 63 -9.40 -0.41 22.74
C GLN A 63 -9.50 0.93 23.48
N GLU A 64 -8.94 2.00 22.91
CA GLU A 64 -8.94 3.34 23.50
C GLU A 64 -10.25 4.11 23.23
N GLY A 65 -11.28 3.46 22.70
CA GLY A 65 -12.55 4.10 22.35
C GLY A 65 -12.49 5.03 21.13
N LYS A 66 -11.40 4.98 20.35
CA LYS A 66 -11.09 5.92 19.26
C LYS A 66 -11.59 5.44 17.89
N SER A 67 -12.76 4.81 17.84
CA SER A 67 -13.40 4.33 16.60
C SER A 67 -12.75 3.07 15.98
N TRP A 68 -13.17 2.74 14.77
CA TRP A 68 -12.72 1.59 13.99
C TRP A 68 -11.32 1.78 13.41
N GLY A 69 -10.54 0.70 13.37
CA GLY A 69 -9.24 0.61 12.70
C GLY A 69 -9.18 -0.56 11.73
N VAL A 70 -8.11 -0.61 10.92
CA VAL A 70 -7.80 -1.72 10.01
C VAL A 70 -6.43 -2.28 10.37
N ARG A 71 -6.32 -3.61 10.48
CA ARG A 71 -5.07 -4.34 10.75
C ARG A 71 -4.89 -5.51 9.80
N THR A 72 -3.67 -6.00 9.65
CA THR A 72 -3.38 -7.22 8.89
C THR A 72 -3.51 -8.46 9.79
N LEU A 73 -3.97 -9.58 9.25
CA LEU A 73 -4.05 -10.88 9.95
C LEU A 73 -2.84 -11.79 9.66
N GLU A 74 -1.94 -11.33 8.81
CA GLU A 74 -0.75 -12.06 8.36
C GLU A 74 0.46 -11.12 8.27
N TYR A 75 1.65 -11.72 8.11
CA TYR A 75 2.86 -10.95 7.85
C TYR A 75 2.70 -10.10 6.58
N PHE A 76 3.02 -8.82 6.69
CA PHE A 76 2.84 -7.84 5.63
C PHE A 76 4.20 -7.28 5.20
N PRO A 77 4.77 -7.73 4.07
CA PRO A 77 6.09 -7.29 3.64
C PRO A 77 6.14 -5.78 3.35
N LYS A 78 7.25 -5.15 3.69
CA LYS A 78 7.50 -3.73 3.38
C LYS A 78 7.39 -3.50 1.88
N GLY A 79 6.67 -2.44 1.48
CA GLY A 79 6.45 -2.10 0.07
C GLY A 79 5.26 -2.81 -0.57
N SER A 80 4.53 -3.64 0.16
CA SER A 80 3.30 -4.27 -0.35
C SER A 80 2.15 -3.27 -0.46
N PHE A 81 1.30 -3.47 -1.48
CA PHE A 81 0.03 -2.77 -1.62
C PHE A 81 -0.96 -3.19 -0.53
N VAL A 82 -1.57 -2.22 0.15
CA VAL A 82 -2.54 -2.48 1.23
C VAL A 82 -3.94 -2.57 0.67
N SER A 83 -4.47 -1.44 0.21
CA SER A 83 -5.81 -1.31 -0.37
C SER A 83 -5.92 0.02 -1.09
N GLU A 84 -6.89 0.10 -1.98
CA GLU A 84 -7.39 1.36 -2.53
C GLU A 84 -8.17 2.13 -1.45
N TYR A 85 -8.07 3.46 -1.49
CA TYR A 85 -9.03 4.33 -0.82
C TYR A 85 -10.20 4.57 -1.77
N ALA A 86 -11.21 3.71 -1.69
CA ALA A 86 -12.40 3.79 -2.52
C ALA A 86 -13.42 4.75 -1.91
N GLY A 87 -14.07 5.55 -2.77
CA GLY A 87 -15.08 6.52 -2.37
C GLY A 87 -15.47 7.43 -3.54
N GLU A 88 -16.34 8.39 -3.26
CA GLU A 88 -16.76 9.38 -4.26
C GLU A 88 -15.68 10.44 -4.46
N ILE A 89 -15.49 10.85 -5.71
CA ILE A 89 -14.61 11.96 -6.06
C ILE A 89 -15.48 13.21 -6.16
N LEU A 90 -15.34 14.10 -5.17
CA LEU A 90 -15.98 15.41 -5.17
C LEU A 90 -15.02 16.44 -5.78
N THR A 91 -15.53 17.25 -6.71
CA THR A 91 -14.81 18.39 -7.27
C THR A 91 -15.20 19.67 -6.53
N ASN A 92 -14.26 20.61 -6.43
CA ASN A 92 -14.52 21.93 -5.86
C ASN A 92 -15.28 22.82 -6.85
#